data_AF-A0A965H405-F1
#
_entry.id   AF-A0A965H405-F1
#
_cell.length_a   1.000
_cell.length_b   1.000
_cell.length_c   1.000
_cell.angle_alpha   90.00
_cell.angle_beta   90.00
_cell.angle_gamma   90.00
#
_symmetry.space_group_name_H-M   'P 1'
#
loop_
_entity.id
_entity.type
_entity.pdbx_description
1 polymer ?
#
loop_
_entity_poly.entity_id
_entity_poly.type
_entity_poly.pdbx_seq_one_letter_code
_entity_poly.pdbx_strand_id
1 'polypeptide(L)'
;THVYVADTDEQARAEGGAAYVQFHENFTRRYVEIGQGDKYAHRPGFEQLVKEHRILCGSPDTVRKALQSHFALTGANHFVGAFTFGSLSFEQTQHSLELFSKEVMPAFNTIRLAA
;
A
#
# COMPACT_ATOMS: atom_id res chain seq x y z
N THR A 1 4.09 1.01 -5.25
CA THR A 1 3.81 0.84 -3.81
C THR A 1 2.50 0.13 -3.64
N HIS A 2 2.40 -0.87 -2.75
CA HIS A 2 1.11 -1.48 -2.42
C HIS A 2 0.27 -0.52 -1.60
N VAL A 3 -1.01 -0.45 -1.89
CA VAL A 3 -1.98 0.38 -1.19
C VAL A 3 -3.15 -0.48 -0.75
N TYR A 4 -3.51 -0.39 0.52
CA TYR A 4 -4.71 -1.02 1.06
C TYR A 4 -5.35 -0.10 2.09
N VAL A 5 -6.64 0.15 1.94
CA VAL A 5 -7.42 1.01 2.81
C VAL A 5 -8.59 0.20 3.35
N ALA A 6 -8.77 0.18 4.66
CA ALA A 6 -9.95 -0.38 5.32
C ALA A 6 -10.52 0.65 6.29
N ASP A 7 -11.64 0.34 6.94
CA ASP A 7 -12.34 1.29 7.82
C ASP A 7 -11.49 1.70 9.04
N THR A 8 -10.62 0.79 9.53
CA THR A 8 -9.67 1.07 10.61
C THR A 8 -8.25 0.62 10.25
N ASP A 9 -7.27 1.14 10.99
CA ASP A 9 -5.88 0.71 10.85
C ASP A 9 -5.74 -0.78 11.15
N GLU A 10 -6.40 -1.27 12.21
CA GLU A 10 -6.34 -2.67 12.64
C GLU A 10 -6.86 -3.62 11.55
N GLN A 11 -8.01 -3.30 10.96
CA GLN A 11 -8.59 -4.10 9.87
C GLN A 11 -7.65 -4.10 8.66
N ALA A 12 -7.15 -2.92 8.27
CA ALA A 12 -6.23 -2.80 7.15
C ALA A 12 -4.96 -3.63 7.38
N ARG A 13 -4.39 -3.61 8.59
CA ARG A 13 -3.20 -4.40 8.93
C ARG A 13 -3.47 -5.90 8.90
N ALA A 14 -4.60 -6.35 9.42
CA ALA A 14 -4.97 -7.76 9.39
C ALA A 14 -5.12 -8.27 7.95
N GLU A 15 -5.94 -7.61 7.15
CA GLU A 15 -6.27 -8.03 5.78
C GLU A 15 -5.09 -7.81 4.82
N GLY A 16 -4.50 -6.61 4.82
CA GLY A 16 -3.37 -6.26 3.97
C GLY A 16 -2.10 -7.02 4.35
N GLY A 17 -1.90 -7.32 5.63
CA GLY A 17 -0.79 -8.14 6.12
C GLY A 17 -0.88 -9.58 5.63
N ALA A 18 -2.06 -10.20 5.78
CA ALA A 18 -2.31 -11.56 5.27
C ALA A 18 -2.09 -11.64 3.75
N ALA A 19 -2.62 -10.67 3.00
CA ALA A 19 -2.41 -10.60 1.56
C ALA A 19 -0.94 -10.38 1.19
N TYR A 20 -0.21 -9.56 1.94
CA TYR A 20 1.21 -9.32 1.66
C TYR A 20 2.08 -10.55 1.87
N VAL A 21 1.76 -11.41 2.84
CA VAL A 21 2.45 -12.70 3.04
C VAL A 21 2.36 -13.55 1.77
N GLN A 22 1.14 -13.77 1.27
CA GLN A 22 0.96 -14.57 0.04
C GLN A 22 1.60 -13.90 -1.18
N PHE A 23 1.50 -12.57 -1.30
CA PHE A 23 2.19 -11.82 -2.35
C PHE A 23 3.70 -12.09 -2.31
N HIS A 24 4.31 -12.01 -1.12
CA HIS A 24 5.74 -12.17 -0.95
C HIS A 24 6.20 -13.60 -1.28
N GLU A 25 5.44 -14.61 -0.83
CA GLU A 25 5.68 -16.02 -1.19
C GLU A 25 5.65 -16.21 -2.71
N ASN A 26 4.61 -15.72 -3.39
CA ASN A 26 4.50 -15.80 -4.85
C ASN A 26 5.63 -15.04 -5.56
N PHE A 27 5.97 -13.85 -5.09
CA PHE A 27 7.02 -13.00 -5.66
C PHE A 27 8.41 -13.63 -5.55
N THR A 28 8.66 -14.36 -4.46
CA THR A 28 9.96 -14.99 -4.19
C THR A 28 10.07 -16.44 -4.67
N ARG A 29 8.94 -17.13 -4.93
CA ARG A 29 8.90 -18.56 -5.28
C ARG A 29 9.93 -18.97 -6.31
N ARG A 30 10.00 -18.26 -7.44
CA ARG A 30 10.92 -18.60 -8.52
C ARG A 30 12.39 -18.56 -8.09
N TYR A 31 12.76 -17.63 -7.21
CA TYR A 31 14.13 -17.52 -6.71
C TYR A 31 14.48 -18.66 -5.77
N VAL A 32 13.53 -19.08 -4.93
CA VAL A 32 13.71 -20.27 -4.09
C VAL A 32 13.93 -21.51 -4.95
N GLU A 33 13.11 -21.72 -5.99
CA GLU A 33 13.20 -22.88 -6.89
C GLU A 33 14.53 -23.00 -7.63
N ILE A 34 15.19 -21.88 -7.96
CA ILE A 34 16.49 -21.87 -8.66
C ILE A 34 17.69 -21.78 -7.70
N GLY A 35 17.47 -22.00 -6.39
CA GLY A 35 18.55 -21.98 -5.38
C GLY A 35 19.05 -20.58 -5.00
N GLN A 36 18.27 -19.53 -5.28
CA GLN A 36 18.57 -18.12 -4.98
C GLN A 36 17.63 -17.54 -3.91
N GLY A 37 17.17 -18.35 -2.96
CA GLY A 37 16.20 -17.94 -1.93
C GLY A 37 16.63 -16.73 -1.09
N ASP A 38 17.94 -16.54 -0.91
CA ASP A 38 18.49 -15.46 -0.09
C ASP A 38 18.42 -14.07 -0.76
N LYS A 39 18.06 -14.00 -2.06
CA LYS A 39 18.00 -12.74 -2.83
C LYS A 39 17.16 -11.65 -2.15
N TYR A 40 16.13 -12.04 -1.40
CA TYR A 40 15.24 -11.11 -0.68
C TYR A 40 15.23 -11.33 0.84
N ALA A 41 16.18 -12.08 1.41
CA ALA A 41 16.20 -12.39 2.85
C ALA A 41 16.32 -11.14 3.74
N HIS A 42 16.95 -10.08 3.24
CA HIS A 42 17.13 -8.80 3.93
C HIS A 42 15.95 -7.83 3.72
N ARG A 43 14.90 -8.25 2.99
CA ARG A 43 13.71 -7.40 2.80
C ARG A 43 12.97 -7.26 4.14
N PRO A 44 12.62 -6.04 4.57
CA PRO A 44 11.87 -5.87 5.80
C PRO A 44 10.50 -6.55 5.75
N GLY A 45 10.02 -6.99 6.91
CA GLY A 45 8.68 -7.52 7.09
C GLY A 45 7.59 -6.46 6.87
N PHE A 46 6.35 -6.90 6.71
CA PHE A 46 5.19 -6.06 6.40
C PHE A 46 5.07 -4.83 7.32
N GLU A 47 5.08 -5.03 8.63
CA GLU A 47 4.93 -3.93 9.60
C GLU A 47 6.00 -2.85 9.46
N GLN A 48 7.25 -3.24 9.23
CA GLN A 48 8.34 -2.30 9.02
C GLN A 48 8.15 -1.55 7.70
N LEU A 49 7.70 -2.22 6.63
CA LEU A 49 7.42 -1.57 5.36
C LEU A 49 6.28 -0.56 5.46
N VAL A 50 5.25 -0.82 6.28
CA VAL A 50 4.18 0.16 6.51
C VAL A 50 4.68 1.33 7.36
N LYS A 51 5.46 1.05 8.42
CA LYS A 51 6.09 2.10 9.25
C LYS A 51 7.00 3.02 8.44
N GLU A 52 7.70 2.49 7.45
CA GLU A 52 8.54 3.26 6.51
C GLU A 52 7.74 3.91 5.36
N HIS A 53 6.41 3.81 5.36
CA HIS A 53 5.50 4.25 4.29
C HIS A 53 5.83 3.65 2.90
N ARG A 54 6.52 2.51 2.84
CA ARG A 54 6.83 1.78 1.60
C ARG A 54 5.68 0.89 1.14
N ILE A 55 4.76 0.59 2.06
CA ILE A 55 3.41 0.10 1.82
C ILE A 55 2.48 1.11 2.49
N LEU A 56 1.43 1.53 1.79
CA LEU A 56 0.40 2.38 2.37
C LEU A 56 -0.76 1.50 2.81
N CYS A 57 -0.80 1.15 4.10
CA CYS A 57 -1.83 0.28 4.66
C CYS A 57 -2.39 0.84 5.95
N GLY A 58 -3.69 1.15 5.98
CA GLY A 58 -4.36 1.73 7.13
C GLY A 58 -5.77 2.23 6.83
N SER A 59 -6.34 2.96 7.78
CA SER A 59 -7.52 3.80 7.61
C SER A 59 -7.30 4.90 6.56
N PRO A 60 -8.38 5.53 6.05
CA PRO A 60 -8.25 6.64 5.11
C PRO A 60 -7.38 7.78 5.64
N ASP A 61 -7.48 8.12 6.93
CA ASP A 61 -6.69 9.19 7.54
C ASP A 61 -5.19 8.83 7.60
N THR A 62 -4.86 7.62 8.03
CA THR A 62 -3.48 7.12 8.07
C THR A 62 -2.85 7.11 6.69
N VAL A 63 -3.56 6.59 5.68
CA VAL A 63 -3.04 6.55 4.30
C VAL A 63 -2.91 7.95 3.69
N ARG A 64 -3.85 8.85 3.96
CA ARG A 64 -3.77 10.26 3.54
C ARG A 64 -2.55 10.95 4.11
N LYS A 65 -2.29 10.82 5.43
CA LYS A 65 -1.12 11.42 6.09
C LYS A 65 0.20 10.88 5.55
N ALA A 66 0.28 9.57 5.31
CA ALA A 66 1.45 8.96 4.71
C ALA A 66 1.68 9.49 3.27
N LEU A 67 0.64 9.63 2.46
CA LEU A 67 0.75 10.15 1.10
C LEU A 67 1.07 11.65 1.05
N GLN A 68 0.53 12.46 1.98
CA GLN A 68 0.93 13.86 2.17
C GLN A 68 2.41 13.98 2.50
N SER A 69 2.91 13.13 3.39
CA SER A 69 4.33 13.07 3.74
C SER A 69 5.19 12.72 2.52
N HIS A 70 4.76 11.77 1.69
CA HIS A 70 5.45 11.42 0.44
C HIS A 70 5.55 12.61 -0.52
N PHE A 71 4.44 13.30 -0.79
CA PHE A 71 4.47 14.46 -1.68
C PHE A 71 5.29 15.62 -1.12
N ALA A 72 5.20 15.89 0.19
CA ALA A 72 6.00 16.92 0.84
C ALA A 72 7.51 16.63 0.76
N LEU A 73 7.91 15.37 0.92
CA LEU A 73 9.33 14.96 0.89
C LEU A 73 9.90 14.91 -0.53
N THR A 74 9.11 14.49 -1.52
CA THR A 74 9.61 14.23 -2.88
C THR A 74 9.35 15.35 -3.87
N GLY A 75 8.38 16.22 -3.60
CA GLY A 75 7.88 17.20 -4.58
C GLY A 75 7.12 16.56 -5.75
N ALA A 76 6.81 15.26 -5.69
CA ALA A 76 6.05 14.58 -6.73
C ALA A 76 4.63 15.16 -6.85
N ASN A 77 4.08 15.12 -8.06
CA ASN A 77 2.74 15.58 -8.38
C ASN A 77 1.81 14.45 -8.86
N HIS A 78 2.30 13.21 -8.88
CA HIS A 78 1.54 12.02 -9.26
C HIS A 78 1.91 10.85 -8.33
N PHE A 79 0.96 9.96 -8.11
CA PHE A 79 1.16 8.74 -7.35
C PHE A 79 0.54 7.55 -8.08
N VAL A 80 1.28 6.44 -8.17
CA VAL A 80 0.81 5.19 -8.76
C VAL A 80 0.87 4.09 -7.69
N GLY A 81 -0.31 3.60 -7.33
CA GLY A 81 -0.50 2.54 -6.33
C GLY A 81 -0.91 1.21 -6.96
N ALA A 82 -0.46 0.10 -6.36
CA ALA A 82 -0.99 -1.23 -6.62
C ALA A 82 -2.04 -1.57 -5.54
N PHE A 83 -3.32 -1.61 -5.94
CA PHE A 83 -4.46 -1.79 -5.03
C PHE A 83 -4.91 -3.25 -4.89
N THR A 84 -4.39 -4.13 -5.74
CA THR A 84 -4.63 -5.57 -5.67
C THR A 84 -3.28 -6.28 -5.57
N PHE A 85 -3.18 -7.20 -4.62
CA PHE A 85 -1.99 -7.99 -4.38
C PHE A 85 -2.34 -9.22 -3.53
N GLY A 86 -1.55 -10.28 -3.70
CA GLY A 86 -1.66 -11.49 -2.88
C GLY A 86 -3.09 -12.05 -2.87
N SER A 87 -3.62 -12.24 -1.67
CA SER A 87 -4.89 -12.93 -1.44
C SER A 87 -6.10 -12.01 -1.29
N LEU A 88 -5.99 -10.72 -1.66
CA LEU A 88 -7.12 -9.80 -1.55
C LEU A 88 -8.29 -10.28 -2.42
N SER A 89 -9.49 -10.33 -1.83
CA SER A 89 -10.70 -10.62 -2.59
C SER A 89 -11.09 -9.45 -3.49
N PHE A 90 -12.03 -9.70 -4.40
CA PHE A 90 -12.61 -8.65 -5.22
C PHE A 90 -13.31 -7.58 -4.34
N GLU A 91 -14.10 -8.02 -3.37
CA GLU A 91 -14.84 -7.14 -2.45
C GLU A 91 -13.90 -6.29 -1.60
N GLN A 92 -12.82 -6.88 -1.07
CA GLN A 92 -11.78 -6.16 -0.34
C GLN A 92 -11.09 -5.11 -1.22
N THR A 93 -10.71 -5.50 -2.43
CA THR A 93 -10.07 -4.60 -3.40
C THR A 93 -11.01 -3.45 -3.77
N GLN A 94 -12.28 -3.75 -4.05
CA GLN A 94 -13.27 -2.75 -4.40
C GLN A 94 -13.52 -1.78 -3.24
N HIS A 95 -13.76 -2.29 -2.03
CA HIS A 95 -13.96 -1.46 -0.83
C HIS A 95 -12.75 -0.55 -0.58
N SER A 96 -11.53 -1.09 -0.66
CA SER A 96 -10.32 -0.30 -0.52
C SER A 96 -10.20 0.81 -1.57
N LEU A 97 -10.56 0.54 -2.83
CA LEU A 97 -10.57 1.55 -3.89
C LEU A 97 -11.64 2.62 -3.66
N GLU A 98 -12.81 2.23 -3.16
CA GLU A 98 -13.88 3.17 -2.80
C GLU A 98 -13.43 4.10 -1.67
N LEU A 99 -12.88 3.58 -0.57
CA LEU A 99 -12.32 4.39 0.51
C LEU A 99 -11.19 5.29 0.02
N PHE A 100 -10.25 4.76 -0.76
CA PHE A 100 -9.14 5.56 -1.29
C PHE A 100 -9.64 6.71 -2.17
N SER A 101 -10.56 6.42 -3.10
CA SER A 101 -11.09 7.42 -4.03
C SER A 101 -11.97 8.47 -3.36
N LYS A 102 -12.80 8.08 -2.39
CA LYS A 102 -13.77 8.96 -1.73
C LYS A 102 -13.20 9.72 -0.53
N GLU A 103 -12.18 9.18 0.14
CA GLU A 103 -11.71 9.73 1.42
C GLU A 103 -10.22 10.08 1.46
N VAL A 104 -9.39 9.52 0.57
CA VAL A 104 -7.96 9.85 0.50
C VAL A 104 -7.72 10.88 -0.61
N MET A 105 -8.13 10.57 -1.84
CA MET A 105 -7.86 11.39 -3.03
C MET A 105 -8.35 12.84 -2.96
N PRO A 106 -9.52 13.17 -2.36
CA PRO A 106 -9.99 14.56 -2.31
C PRO A 106 -9.04 15.53 -1.61
N ALA A 107 -8.20 15.04 -0.69
CA ALA A 107 -7.18 15.87 -0.03
C ALA A 107 -6.06 16.35 -0.97
N PHE A 108 -5.94 15.76 -2.16
CA PHE A 108 -4.92 16.06 -3.17
C PHE A 108 -5.50 16.67 -4.45
N ASN A 109 -6.84 16.69 -4.57
CA ASN A 109 -7.55 17.42 -5.63
C ASN A 109 -7.59 18.92 -5.31
N THR A 110 -6.42 19.53 -5.14
CA THR A 110 -6.33 20.99 -5.22
C THR A 110 -6.37 21.34 -6.70
N ILE A 111 -7.46 21.95 -7.15
CA ILE A 111 -7.46 22.67 -8.41
C ILE A 111 -6.33 23.72 -8.27
N ARG A 112 -5.22 23.54 -8.99
CA ARG A 112 -4.27 24.64 -9.21
C ARG A 112 -4.95 25.66 -10.11
N LEU A 113 -5.78 26.53 -9.53
CA LEU A 113 -6.13 27.82 -10.13
C LEU A 113 -5.13 28.84 -9.59
N ALA A 114 -4.05 29.03 -10.34
CA ALA A 114 -3.17 30.20 -10.28
C ALA A 114 -2.23 30.10 -11.48
N ALA A 115 -1.89 31.15 -12.23
CA ALA A 115 -2.34 32.54 -12.37
C ALA A 115 -1.63 33.05 -13.63
#